data_AF-A0A9X3JP17-F1
#
_entry.id   AF-A0A9X3JP17-F1
#
_cell.length_a   1.000
_cell.length_b   1.000
_cell.length_c   1.000
_cell.angle_alpha   90.00
_cell.angle_beta   90.00
_cell.angle_gamma   90.00
#
_symmetry.space_group_name_H-M   'P 1'
#
loop_
_entity.id
_entity.type
_entity.pdbx_description
1 polymer ?
#
loop_
_entity_poly.entity_id
_entity_poly.type
_entity_poly.pdbx_seq_one_letter_code
_entity_poly.pdbx_strand_id
1 'polypeptide(L)' 'MAISMEQARTVLAAAKSEAADAEHFTGERLDGGWVFTWSADGDVPLGTTTWVVADNGAVRPLGFRDTPQSALAALGAG' A
#
# COMPACT_ATOMS: atom_id res chain seq x y z
N MET A 1 2.33 11.52 -12.91
CA MET A 1 2.97 10.33 -13.51
C MET A 1 2.75 9.19 -12.56
N ALA A 2 2.42 8.00 -13.06
CA ALA A 2 2.27 6.82 -12.19
C ALA A 2 3.64 6.38 -11.65
N ILE A 3 3.71 6.02 -10.36
CA ILE A 3 4.95 5.48 -9.76
C ILE A 3 5.08 3.98 -10.02
N SER A 4 6.31 3.49 -10.15
CA SER A 4 6.60 2.06 -10.27
C SER A 4 6.39 1.32 -8.93
N MET A 5 6.31 -0.02 -8.98
CA MET A 5 6.24 -0.84 -7.76
C MET A 5 7.44 -0.62 -6.84
N GLU A 6 8.65 -0.49 -7.41
CA GLU A 6 9.88 -0.23 -6.65
C GLU A 6 9.85 1.14 -5.95
N GLN A 7 9.34 2.16 -6.64
CA GLN A 7 9.13 3.48 -6.06
C GLN A 7 8.08 3.43 -4.94
N ALA A 8 6.97 2.71 -5.14
CA ALA A 8 5.96 2.52 -4.11
C ALA A 8 6.51 1.79 -2.87
N ARG A 9 7.37 0.78 -3.06
CA ARG A 9 8.08 0.12 -1.94
C ARG A 9 9.06 1.05 -1.24
N THR A 10 9.73 1.94 -1.97
CA THR A 10 10.59 2.98 -1.37
C THR A 10 9.77 3.93 -0.49
N VAL A 11 8.57 4.31 -0.93
CA VAL A 11 7.64 5.12 -0.13
C VAL A 11 7.19 4.38 1.14
N LEU A 12 6.86 3.09 1.04
CA LEU A 12 6.52 2.27 2.21
C LEU A 12 7.68 2.14 3.21
N ALA A 13 8.89 1.93 2.70
CA ALA A 13 10.10 1.86 3.53
C ALA A 13 10.35 3.18 4.25
N ALA A 14 10.19 4.32 3.56
CA ALA A 14 10.29 5.66 4.15
C ALA A 14 9.23 5.89 5.24
N ALA A 15 8.03 5.33 5.08
CA ALA A 15 6.95 5.35 6.07
C ALA A 15 7.12 4.31 7.19
N LYS A 16 8.21 3.51 7.17
CA LYS A 16 8.47 2.40 8.11
C LYS A 16 7.34 1.37 8.15
N SER A 17 6.67 1.15 7.02
CA SER A 17 5.63 0.14 6.88
C SER A 17 6.25 -1.24 6.65
N GLU A 18 5.72 -2.25 7.32
CA GLU A 18 6.00 -3.67 7.06
C GLU A 18 5.70 -4.08 5.61
N ALA A 19 4.75 -3.40 4.96
CA ALA A 19 4.36 -3.70 3.59
C ALA A 19 5.44 -3.39 2.54
N ALA A 20 6.54 -2.76 2.96
CA ALA A 20 7.74 -2.61 2.12
C ALA A 20 8.39 -3.97 1.81
N ASP A 21 8.21 -4.98 2.67
CA ASP A 21 8.78 -6.31 2.52
C ASP A 21 8.17 -7.06 1.31
N ALA A 22 9.02 -7.49 0.39
CA ALA A 22 8.60 -8.19 -0.83
C ALA A 22 8.39 -9.69 -0.64
N GLU A 23 8.88 -10.27 0.46
CA GLU A 23 8.71 -11.68 0.78
C GLU A 23 7.31 -11.94 1.35
N HIS A 24 6.80 -10.99 2.14
CA HIS A 24 5.53 -11.15 2.86
C HIS A 24 4.36 -10.40 2.23
N PHE A 25 4.61 -9.34 1.46
CA PHE A 25 3.56 -8.52 0.85
C PHE A 25 3.63 -8.52 -0.67
N THR A 26 2.46 -8.68 -1.29
CA THR A 26 2.25 -8.47 -2.72
C THR A 26 1.71 -7.08 -2.97
N GLY A 27 2.06 -6.51 -4.13
CA GLY A 27 1.55 -5.23 -4.60
C GLY A 27 0.64 -5.40 -5.80
N GLU A 28 -0.58 -4.90 -5.70
CA GLU A 28 -1.54 -4.81 -6.81
C GLU A 28 -1.60 -3.36 -7.32
N ARG A 29 -1.58 -3.20 -8.65
CA ARG A 29 -1.74 -1.89 -9.28
C ARG A 29 -3.22 -1.58 -9.46
N LEU A 30 -3.67 -0.44 -8.94
CA LEU A 30 -5.00 0.11 -9.16
C LEU A 30 -4.92 1.49 -9.85
N ASP A 31 -6.07 2.00 -10.26
CA ASP A 31 -6.16 3.39 -10.69
C ASP A 31 -5.81 4.32 -9.52
N GLY A 32 -4.93 5.29 -9.78
CA GLY A 32 -4.40 6.22 -8.78
C GLY A 32 -3.28 5.70 -7.86
N GLY A 33 -2.87 4.42 -7.94
CA GLY A 33 -1.73 3.95 -7.14
C GLY A 33 -1.58 2.44 -6.97
N TRP A 34 -1.02 2.05 -5.83
CA TRP A 34 -0.69 0.68 -5.46
C TRP A 34 -1.35 0.29 -4.14
N VAL A 35 -1.74 -0.98 -4.04
CA VAL A 35 -2.28 -1.60 -2.83
C VAL A 35 -1.37 -2.75 -2.42
N PHE A 36 -1.01 -2.82 -1.15
CA PHE A 36 -0.13 -3.84 -0.62
C PHE A 36 -0.83 -4.65 0.45
N THR A 37 -0.92 -5.96 0.24
CA THR A 37 -1.61 -6.90 1.13
C THR A 37 -0.67 -8.03 1.51
N TRP A 38 -0.90 -8.61 2.68
CA TRP A 38 -0.18 -9.81 3.11
C TRP A 38 -0.48 -10.96 2.15
N SER A 39 0.57 -11.60 1.64
CA SER A 39 0.48 -12.72 0.70
C SER A 39 1.35 -13.92 1.07
N ALA A 40 2.10 -13.85 2.17
CA ALA A 40 2.86 -15.00 2.64
C ALA A 40 1.93 -16.08 3.21
N ASP A 41 2.33 -17.34 3.00
CA ASP A 41 1.62 -18.50 3.53
C ASP A 41 1.63 -18.50 5.07
N GLY A 42 0.49 -18.91 5.65
CA GLY A 42 0.30 -19.00 7.10
C GLY A 42 -0.66 -17.94 7.64
N ASP A 43 -0.66 -17.79 8.97
CA ASP A 43 -1.50 -16.81 9.64
C ASP A 43 -0.97 -15.40 9.44
N VAL A 44 -1.87 -14.47 9.11
CA VAL A 44 -1.55 -13.04 9.05
C VAL A 44 -1.16 -12.57 10.46
N PRO A 45 0.03 -11.98 10.67
CA PRO A 45 0.42 -11.49 11.98
C PRO A 45 -0.59 -10.49 12.55
N LEU A 46 -0.81 -10.54 13.86
CA LEU A 46 -1.69 -9.58 14.53
C LEU A 46 -1.18 -8.15 14.34
N GLY A 47 -2.06 -7.28 13.86
CA GLY A 47 -1.74 -5.88 13.58
C GLY A 47 -1.30 -5.61 12.14
N THR A 48 -1.07 -6.64 11.33
CA THR A 48 -0.82 -6.47 9.90
C THR A 48 -2.06 -5.91 9.21
N THR A 49 -1.85 -4.88 8.40
CA THR A 49 -2.92 -4.21 7.65
C THR A 49 -2.54 -4.04 6.19
N THR A 50 -3.55 -3.80 5.36
CA THR A 50 -3.35 -3.40 3.96
C THR A 50 -2.83 -1.97 3.92
N TRP A 51 -1.88 -1.70 3.03
CA TRP A 51 -1.35 -0.36 2.79
C TRP A 51 -1.67 0.10 1.39
N VAL A 52 -1.83 1.42 1.23
CA VAL A 52 -2.04 2.04 -0.08
C VAL A 52 -0.99 3.13 -0.31
N VAL A 53 -0.50 3.21 -1.54
CA VAL A 53 0.46 4.23 -1.98
C VAL A 53 -0.09 4.88 -3.24
N ALA A 54 -0.41 6.17 -3.18
CA ALA A 54 -0.88 6.93 -4.33
C ALA A 54 0.26 7.33 -5.26
N ASP A 55 -0.08 7.64 -6.52
CA ASP A 55 0.90 8.05 -7.54
C ASP A 55 1.62 9.37 -7.25
N ASN A 56 1.08 10.20 -6.36
CA ASN A 56 1.77 11.39 -5.86
C ASN A 56 2.78 11.06 -4.73
N GLY A 57 2.94 9.78 -4.36
CA GLY A 57 3.83 9.33 -3.29
C GLY A 57 3.24 9.41 -1.88
N ALA A 58 1.97 9.79 -1.73
CA ALA A 58 1.29 9.76 -0.45
C ALA A 58 0.95 8.30 -0.05
N VAL A 59 1.04 7.98 1.24
CA VAL A 59 0.90 6.62 1.75
C VAL A 59 0.15 6.58 3.07
N ARG A 60 -0.67 5.55 3.27
CA ARG A 60 -1.36 5.28 4.54
C ARG A 60 -1.78 3.82 4.68
N PRO A 61 -2.02 3.34 5.91
CA PRO A 61 -2.75 2.09 6.11
C PRO A 61 -4.21 2.27 5.66
N LEU A 62 -4.79 1.20 5.14
CA LEU A 62 -6.19 1.11 4.76
C LEU A 62 -7.03 1.05 6.04
N GLY A 63 -8.01 1.96 6.16
CA GLY A 63 -8.95 1.96 7.28
C GLY A 63 -9.97 0.83 7.16
N PHE A 64 -10.51 0.36 8.28
CA PHE A 64 -11.53 -0.70 8.32
C PHE A 64 -12.78 -0.44 7.47
N ARG A 65 -13.11 0.84 7.23
CA ARG A 65 -14.27 1.26 6.42
C ARG A 65 -13.91 1.72 5.01
N ASP A 66 -12.62 1.78 4.70
CA ASP A 66 -12.15 2.29 3.41
C ASP A 66 -12.06 1.16 2.40
N THR A 67 -12.39 1.43 1.14
CA THR A 67 -11.96 0.58 0.04
C THR A 67 -10.59 1.08 -0.45
N PRO A 68 -9.77 0.22 -1.08
CA PRO A 68 -8.50 0.68 -1.65
C PRO A 68 -8.68 1.84 -2.62
N GLN A 69 -9.74 1.81 -3.45
CA GLN A 69 -10.06 2.89 -4.37
C GLN A 69 -10.42 4.20 -3.66
N SER A 70 -11.23 4.16 -2.59
CA SER A 70 -11.58 5.38 -1.86
C SER A 70 -10.38 5.98 -1.14
N ALA A 71 -9.50 5.13 -0.60
CA ALA A 71 -8.27 5.58 0.05
C ALA A 71 -7.30 6.20 -0.95
N LEU A 72 -7.11 5.58 -2.12
CA LEU A 72 -6.27 6.12 -3.21
C LEU A 72 -6.82 7.44 -3.75
N ALA A 73 -8.14 7.54 -3.96
CA ALA A 73 -8.78 8.80 -4.37
C ALA A 73 -8.57 9.92 -3.35
N ALA A 74 -8.67 9.61 -2.05
CA ALA A 74 -8.43 10.58 -0.98
C ALA A 74 -6.97 11.05 -0.91
N LEU A 75 -6.01 10.13 -1.13
CA LEU A 75 -4.58 10.47 -1.17
C LEU A 75 -4.19 11.25 -2.42
N GLY A 76 -4.77 10.91 -3.57
CA GLY A 76 -4.48 11.55 -4.86
C GLY A 76 -5.14 12.92 -5.04
N ALA A 77 -6.11 13.27 -4.19
CA ALA A 77 -6.74 14.59 -4.18
C ALA A 77 -5.93 15.66 -3.40
N GLY A 78 -4.87 15.26 -2.70
CA GLY A 78 -4.00 16.12 -1.89
C GLY A 78 -2.76 16.63 -2.59
#